data_AF-A0A0K8R269-F1
#
_entry.id   AF-A0A0K8R269-F1
#
_cell.length_a   1.000
_cell.length_b   1.000
_cell.length_c   1.000
_cell.angle_alpha   90.00
_cell.angle_beta   90.00
_cell.angle_gamma   90.00
#
_symmetry.space_group_name_H-M   'P 1'
#
loop_
_entity.id
_entity.type
_entity.pdbx_description
1 polymer ?
#
loop_
_entity_poly.entity_id
_entity_poly.type
_entity_poly.pdbx_seq_one_letter_code
_entity_poly.pdbx_strand_id
1 'polypeptide(L)'
;MIKNMTKTLMICLLVIFAVPSNGFAQATEDFVFVESNVGDLQLLKQTFANNPLVYFNTNTKPALYVYSQILNGRKVKNLFINVPAEPGILKFGSGDVNTANIHEFTEFLTILAANVSGSIILHSNNAFSGSEGAQLRARLQEITGVKVVANINQEPFGN
;
A
#
# COMPACT_ATOMS: atom_id res chain seq x y z
N MET A 1 34.16 -48.65 -50.56
CA MET A 1 34.67 -47.69 -49.56
C MET A 1 33.47 -47.10 -48.84
N ILE A 2 33.26 -47.49 -47.59
CA ILE A 2 32.06 -47.21 -46.78
C ILE A 2 32.34 -45.95 -45.94
N LYS A 3 31.43 -44.97 -45.94
CA LYS A 3 31.47 -43.86 -44.98
C LYS A 3 30.11 -43.77 -44.28
N ASN A 4 30.00 -44.48 -43.17
CA ASN A 4 28.86 -44.41 -42.25
C ASN A 4 28.93 -43.09 -41.47
N MET A 5 27.98 -42.19 -41.70
CA MET A 5 27.74 -41.01 -40.88
C MET A 5 26.76 -41.38 -39.77
N THR A 6 27.29 -41.61 -38.57
CA THR A 6 26.52 -41.75 -37.33
C THR A 6 25.90 -40.40 -36.98
N LYS A 7 24.57 -40.30 -37.05
CA LYS A 7 23.81 -39.14 -36.57
C LYS A 7 23.59 -39.28 -35.08
N THR A 8 24.31 -38.49 -34.28
CA THR A 8 24.09 -38.38 -32.84
C THR A 8 22.78 -37.62 -32.59
N LEU A 9 21.75 -38.34 -32.17
CA LEU A 9 20.46 -37.76 -31.75
C LEU A 9 20.61 -37.26 -30.31
N MET A 10 20.72 -35.94 -30.13
CA MET A 10 20.75 -35.29 -28.83
C MET A 10 19.32 -35.19 -28.28
N ILE A 11 18.98 -36.05 -27.33
CA ILE A 11 17.70 -36.02 -26.61
C ILE A 11 17.81 -34.94 -25.53
N CYS A 12 17.18 -33.78 -25.75
CA CYS A 12 16.95 -32.79 -24.69
C CYS A 12 15.85 -33.31 -23.77
N LEU A 13 16.26 -33.83 -22.61
CA LEU A 13 15.35 -34.18 -21.52
C LEU A 13 14.82 -32.88 -20.88
N LEU A 14 13.57 -32.53 -21.18
CA LEU A 14 12.88 -31.40 -20.56
C LEU A 14 12.42 -31.82 -19.15
N VAL A 15 13.17 -31.44 -18.12
CA VAL A 15 12.78 -31.62 -16.72
C VAL A 15 11.74 -30.56 -16.38
N ILE A 16 10.46 -30.93 -16.40
CA ILE A 16 9.37 -30.08 -15.90
C ILE A 16 9.42 -30.14 -14.37
N PHE A 17 10.04 -29.14 -13.75
CA PHE A 17 9.88 -28.92 -12.32
C PHE A 17 8.42 -28.53 -12.06
N ALA A 18 7.65 -29.45 -11.46
CA ALA A 18 6.39 -29.13 -10.84
C ALA A 18 6.67 -28.21 -9.64
N VAL A 19 6.73 -26.91 -9.91
CA VAL A 19 6.80 -25.91 -8.85
C VAL A 19 5.43 -25.92 -8.19
N PRO A 20 5.32 -26.19 -6.87
CA PRO A 20 4.06 -26.01 -6.18
C PRO A 20 3.69 -24.53 -6.34
N SER A 21 2.62 -24.27 -7.09
CA SER A 21 1.96 -22.97 -7.09
C SER A 21 1.34 -22.80 -5.72
N ASN A 22 2.13 -22.29 -4.77
CA ASN A 22 1.59 -21.67 -3.58
C ASN A 22 0.65 -20.59 -4.10
N GLY A 23 -0.65 -20.90 -4.13
CA GLY A 23 -1.66 -19.93 -4.47
C GLY A 23 -1.48 -18.79 -3.49
N PHE A 24 -0.96 -17.67 -3.96
CA PHE A 24 -0.98 -16.44 -3.18
C PHE A 24 -2.47 -16.18 -2.93
N ALA A 25 -2.92 -16.46 -1.71
CA ALA A 25 -4.26 -16.10 -1.29
C ALA A 25 -4.35 -14.58 -1.51
N GLN A 26 -5.08 -14.17 -2.54
CA GLN A 26 -5.27 -12.77 -2.82
C GLN A 26 -5.98 -12.18 -1.62
N ALA A 27 -5.43 -11.09 -1.08
CA ALA A 27 -6.10 -10.33 -0.06
C ALA A 27 -7.45 -9.86 -0.59
N THR A 28 -8.53 -10.20 0.11
CA THR A 28 -9.89 -9.89 -0.30
C THR A 28 -10.44 -8.65 0.39
N GLU A 29 -9.87 -8.26 1.53
CA GLU A 29 -10.42 -7.22 2.39
C GLU A 29 -9.64 -5.92 2.30
N ASP A 30 -10.35 -4.80 2.29
CA ASP A 30 -9.76 -3.48 2.47
C ASP A 30 -9.39 -3.26 3.95
N PHE A 31 -8.53 -2.27 4.23
CA PHE A 31 -8.23 -1.83 5.59
C PHE A 31 -8.14 -0.32 5.64
N VAL A 32 -8.55 0.27 6.76
CA VAL A 32 -8.66 1.72 6.91
C VAL A 32 -7.85 2.19 8.11
N PHE A 33 -7.00 3.17 7.88
CA PHE A 33 -6.41 4.00 8.92
C PHE A 33 -7.11 5.36 8.99
N VAL A 34 -7.34 5.86 10.19
CA VAL A 34 -7.95 7.17 10.44
C VAL A 34 -7.08 7.95 11.43
N GLU A 35 -6.55 9.08 10.98
CA GLU A 35 -5.77 9.97 11.83
C GLU A 35 -6.63 10.73 12.84
N SER A 36 -6.07 11.01 14.03
CA SER A 36 -6.77 11.69 15.12
C SER A 36 -7.08 13.16 14.85
N ASN A 37 -6.41 13.78 13.88
CA ASN A 37 -6.62 15.18 13.50
C ASN A 37 -7.54 15.34 12.27
N VAL A 38 -8.19 14.27 11.82
CA VAL A 38 -9.22 14.32 10.78
C VAL A 38 -10.44 15.11 11.28
N GLY A 39 -10.93 16.04 10.46
CA GLY A 39 -11.97 17.00 10.88
C GLY A 39 -13.32 16.38 11.25
N ASP A 40 -13.69 15.25 10.63
CA ASP A 40 -14.93 14.52 10.84
C ASP A 40 -14.74 13.24 11.68
N LEU A 41 -13.68 13.17 12.50
CA LEU A 41 -13.31 11.98 13.28
C LEU A 41 -14.48 11.34 14.06
N GLN A 42 -15.38 12.14 14.65
CA GLN A 42 -16.51 11.61 15.41
C GLN A 42 -17.54 10.90 14.52
N LEU A 43 -17.77 11.43 13.31
CA LEU A 43 -18.63 10.79 12.32
C LEU A 43 -18.00 9.49 11.82
N LEU A 44 -16.69 9.50 11.54
CA LEU A 44 -15.97 8.28 11.12
C LEU A 44 -16.00 7.20 12.22
N LYS A 45 -15.84 7.57 13.50
CA LYS A 45 -15.97 6.64 14.63
C LYS A 45 -17.35 6.01 14.73
N GLN A 46 -18.41 6.77 14.46
CA GLN A 46 -19.78 6.25 14.43
C GLN A 46 -19.99 5.33 13.23
N THR A 47 -19.53 5.74 12.05
CA THR A 47 -19.67 5.02 10.78
C THR A 47 -18.97 3.65 10.83
N PHE A 48 -17.77 3.60 11.38
CA PHE A 48 -16.96 2.38 11.47
C PHE A 48 -16.97 1.73 12.86
N ALA A 49 -18.00 2.00 13.67
CA ALA A 49 -18.10 1.43 15.00
C ALA A 49 -18.02 -0.10 14.95
N ASN A 50 -17.13 -0.68 15.76
CA ASN A 50 -16.90 -2.13 15.85
C ASN A 50 -16.36 -2.81 14.58
N ASN A 51 -15.90 -2.06 13.57
CA ASN A 51 -15.27 -2.66 12.39
C ASN A 51 -13.80 -3.02 12.68
N PRO A 52 -13.41 -4.32 12.68
CA PRO A 52 -12.04 -4.74 13.00
C PRO A 52 -11.00 -4.40 11.90
N LEU A 53 -11.47 -3.93 10.74
CA LEU A 53 -10.64 -3.51 9.61
C LEU A 53 -10.39 -1.99 9.59
N VAL A 54 -10.79 -1.29 10.66
CA VAL A 54 -10.61 0.15 10.81
C VAL A 54 -9.80 0.43 12.06
N TYR A 55 -8.71 1.17 11.92
CA TYR A 55 -7.88 1.61 13.03
C TYR A 55 -7.89 3.13 13.15
N PHE A 56 -8.35 3.61 14.30
CA PHE A 56 -8.27 5.02 14.69
C PHE A 56 -6.96 5.27 15.43
N ASN A 57 -6.08 6.08 14.85
CA ASN A 57 -4.78 6.36 15.43
C ASN A 57 -4.89 7.31 16.62
N THR A 58 -4.81 6.75 17.83
CA THR A 58 -4.68 7.49 19.08
C THR A 58 -3.27 7.37 19.68
N ASN A 59 -2.33 6.84 18.92
CA ASN A 59 -0.96 6.60 19.38
C ASN A 59 -0.13 7.88 19.29
N THR A 60 0.74 8.12 20.26
CA THR A 60 1.67 9.26 20.26
C THR A 60 2.92 9.01 19.42
N LYS A 61 3.14 7.76 18.97
CA LYS A 61 4.23 7.38 18.07
C LYS A 61 3.97 7.85 16.62
N PRO A 62 5.02 7.93 15.78
CA PRO A 62 4.87 8.23 14.35
C PRO A 62 3.82 7.34 13.66
N ALA A 63 2.86 7.95 12.98
CA ALA A 63 1.72 7.24 12.38
C ALA A 63 2.17 6.15 11.41
N LEU A 64 3.07 6.45 10.48
CA LEU A 64 3.57 5.47 9.51
C LEU A 64 4.28 4.28 10.16
N TYR A 65 5.03 4.52 11.27
CA TYR A 65 5.57 3.43 12.07
C TYR A 65 4.44 2.55 12.62
N VAL A 66 3.45 3.13 13.29
CA VAL A 66 2.32 2.39 13.89
C VAL A 66 1.56 1.60 12.81
N TYR A 67 1.28 2.23 11.68
CA TYR A 67 0.57 1.60 10.56
C TYR A 67 1.34 0.41 10.01
N SER A 68 2.65 0.55 9.83
CA SER A 68 3.51 -0.55 9.37
C SER A 68 3.47 -1.74 10.32
N GLN A 69 3.44 -1.50 11.64
CA GLN A 69 3.34 -2.57 12.63
C GLN A 69 1.98 -3.27 12.59
N ILE A 70 0.89 -2.52 12.44
CA ILE A 70 -0.48 -3.07 12.38
C ILE A 70 -0.69 -3.91 11.13
N LEU A 71 -0.12 -3.48 10.00
CA LEU A 71 -0.29 -4.18 8.72
C LEU A 71 0.73 -5.31 8.53
N ASN A 72 1.77 -5.42 9.36
CA ASN A 72 2.81 -6.42 9.21
C ASN A 72 2.23 -7.85 9.34
N GLY A 73 2.31 -8.63 8.25
CA GLY A 73 1.74 -9.97 8.17
C GLY A 73 0.24 -10.01 7.82
N ARG A 74 -0.42 -8.86 7.68
CA ARG A 74 -1.83 -8.76 7.25
C ARG A 74 -1.90 -8.30 5.79
N LYS A 75 -2.23 -9.21 4.88
CA LYS A 75 -2.45 -8.84 3.47
C LYS A 75 -3.82 -8.19 3.29
N VAL A 76 -3.86 -7.05 2.59
CA VAL A 76 -5.09 -6.28 2.31
C VAL A 76 -5.21 -5.97 0.82
N LYS A 77 -6.43 -5.84 0.32
CA LYS A 77 -6.73 -5.49 -1.07
C LYS A 77 -6.36 -4.04 -1.32
N ASN A 78 -7.05 -3.10 -0.67
CA ASN A 78 -6.65 -1.70 -0.67
C ASN A 78 -6.41 -1.20 0.75
N LEU A 79 -5.52 -0.22 0.87
CA LEU A 79 -5.27 0.48 2.11
C LEU A 79 -5.82 1.89 2.00
N PHE A 80 -6.82 2.21 2.81
CA PHE A 80 -7.40 3.54 2.93
C PHE A 80 -6.74 4.29 4.08
N ILE A 81 -6.39 5.55 3.87
CA ILE A 81 -5.81 6.40 4.91
C ILE A 81 -6.58 7.72 4.91
N ASN A 82 -7.38 7.94 5.96
CA ASN A 82 -8.04 9.21 6.24
C ASN A 82 -7.05 10.09 6.99
N VAL A 83 -6.53 11.11 6.30
CA VAL A 83 -5.49 12.00 6.81
C VAL A 83 -5.74 13.41 6.25
N PRO A 84 -5.68 14.47 7.07
CA PRO A 84 -5.74 15.83 6.54
C PRO A 84 -4.56 16.10 5.61
N ALA A 85 -4.75 16.97 4.62
CA ALA A 85 -3.69 17.29 3.68
C ALA A 85 -3.79 18.72 3.15
N GLU A 86 -2.65 19.19 2.67
CA GLU A 86 -2.48 20.38 1.84
C GLU A 86 -1.75 19.95 0.56
N PRO A 87 -1.69 20.77 -0.51
CA PRO A 87 -0.92 20.44 -1.71
C PRO A 87 0.52 20.02 -1.38
N GLY A 88 0.86 18.75 -1.60
CA GLY A 88 2.20 18.20 -1.34
C GLY A 88 2.53 17.85 0.11
N ILE A 89 1.54 17.89 1.03
CA ILE A 89 1.74 17.61 2.46
C ILE A 89 0.63 16.72 3.01
N LEU A 90 0.99 15.61 3.67
CA LEU A 90 0.09 14.80 4.50
C LEU A 90 0.32 15.13 5.96
N LYS A 91 -0.74 15.48 6.69
CA LYS A 91 -0.65 16.01 8.06
C LYS A 91 -1.02 14.94 9.06
N PHE A 92 -0.06 14.10 9.46
CA PHE A 92 -0.30 13.13 10.53
C PHE A 92 -0.23 13.82 11.89
N GLY A 93 -0.94 13.30 12.89
CA GLY A 93 -0.88 13.86 14.26
C GLY A 93 0.53 13.84 14.86
N SER A 94 1.39 12.94 14.36
CA SER A 94 2.78 12.80 14.76
C SER A 94 3.78 13.66 13.96
N GLY A 95 3.32 14.40 12.95
CA GLY A 95 4.16 15.21 12.07
C GLY A 95 3.79 15.09 10.60
N ASP A 96 4.23 16.07 9.82
CA ASP A 96 3.91 16.17 8.41
C ASP A 96 4.82 15.28 7.55
N VAL A 97 4.26 14.74 6.46
CA VAL A 97 5.00 14.01 5.42
C VAL A 97 4.89 14.76 4.11
N ASN A 98 6.02 15.10 3.51
CA ASN A 98 6.15 15.84 2.26
C ASN A 98 7.36 15.33 1.46
N THR A 99 7.59 15.89 0.26
CA THR A 99 8.69 15.46 -0.61
C THR A 99 10.09 15.62 0.00
N ALA A 100 10.28 16.58 0.91
CA ALA A 100 11.57 16.82 1.54
C ALA A 100 11.93 15.74 2.57
N ASN A 101 10.95 15.28 3.36
CA ASN A 101 11.20 14.33 4.46
C ASN A 101 10.68 12.91 4.21
N ILE A 102 9.96 12.64 3.12
CA ILE A 102 9.37 11.31 2.85
C ILE A 102 10.38 10.16 2.88
N HIS A 103 11.64 10.43 2.54
CA HIS A 103 12.71 9.44 2.56
C HIS A 103 12.99 8.88 3.97
N GLU A 104 12.72 9.64 5.02
CA GLU A 104 12.85 9.21 6.42
C GLU A 104 11.85 8.10 6.79
N PHE A 105 10.77 7.96 6.01
CA PHE A 105 9.71 6.97 6.24
C PHE A 105 9.77 5.78 5.29
N THR A 106 10.84 5.65 4.50
CA THR A 106 11.00 4.62 3.45
C THR A 106 10.77 3.20 3.99
N GLU A 107 11.35 2.88 5.14
CA GLU A 107 11.20 1.55 5.77
C GLU A 107 9.72 1.24 6.07
N PHE A 108 9.02 2.17 6.73
CA PHE A 108 7.62 1.98 7.12
C PHE A 108 6.69 1.92 5.91
N LEU A 109 6.93 2.77 4.90
CA LEU A 109 6.18 2.77 3.65
C LEU A 109 6.38 1.47 2.86
N THR A 110 7.59 0.92 2.87
CA THR A 110 7.90 -0.36 2.21
C THR A 110 7.18 -1.52 2.89
N ILE A 111 7.20 -1.56 4.23
CA ILE A 111 6.48 -2.58 5.01
C ILE A 111 4.97 -2.49 4.77
N LEU A 112 4.41 -1.28 4.74
CA LEU A 112 3.00 -1.08 4.40
C LEU A 112 2.68 -1.63 3.02
N ALA A 113 3.44 -1.21 2.01
CA ALA A 113 3.19 -1.57 0.62
C ALA A 113 3.36 -3.07 0.36
N ALA A 114 4.31 -3.73 1.01
CA ALA A 114 4.49 -5.17 0.92
C ALA A 114 3.23 -5.97 1.34
N ASN A 115 2.32 -5.33 2.08
CA ASN A 115 1.08 -5.92 2.57
C ASN A 115 -0.18 -5.46 1.81
N VAL A 116 -0.05 -4.63 0.78
CA VAL A 116 -1.15 -4.14 -0.07
C VAL A 116 -1.05 -4.76 -1.46
N SER A 117 -2.10 -5.45 -1.93
CA SER A 117 -2.12 -6.04 -3.27
C SER A 117 -2.66 -5.10 -4.36
N GLY A 118 -3.53 -4.16 -3.98
CA GLY A 118 -4.17 -3.18 -4.84
C GLY A 118 -3.54 -1.79 -4.72
N SER A 119 -4.28 -0.83 -4.19
CA SER A 119 -3.85 0.57 -4.11
C SER A 119 -3.80 1.09 -2.67
N ILE A 120 -2.96 2.10 -2.43
CA ILE A 120 -3.07 2.98 -1.28
C ILE A 120 -3.95 4.17 -1.69
N ILE A 121 -5.01 4.40 -0.94
CA ILE A 121 -6.03 5.40 -1.23
C ILE A 121 -6.03 6.40 -0.08
N LEU A 122 -5.65 7.63 -0.39
CA LEU A 122 -5.69 8.73 0.57
C LEU A 122 -7.06 9.40 0.49
N HIS A 123 -7.78 9.34 1.61
CA HIS A 123 -8.97 10.14 1.85
C HIS A 123 -8.52 11.47 2.41
N SER A 124 -8.12 12.34 1.50
CA SER A 124 -7.59 13.65 1.82
C SER A 124 -7.93 14.64 0.72
N ASN A 125 -8.29 15.86 1.11
CA ASN A 125 -8.49 16.94 0.17
C ASN A 125 -7.13 17.46 -0.29
N ASN A 126 -6.96 17.60 -1.61
CA ASN A 126 -5.85 18.35 -2.21
C ASN A 126 -4.41 17.81 -2.03
N ALA A 127 -4.19 16.65 -1.38
CA ALA A 127 -2.83 16.11 -1.16
C ALA A 127 -1.98 16.05 -2.45
N PHE A 128 -2.62 15.69 -3.57
CA PHE A 128 -1.98 15.52 -4.88
C PHE A 128 -2.28 16.65 -5.87
N SER A 129 -2.81 17.78 -5.39
CA SER A 129 -3.05 18.96 -6.22
C SER A 129 -1.75 19.74 -6.46
N GLY A 130 -1.63 20.36 -7.64
CA GLY A 130 -0.47 21.17 -8.01
C GLY A 130 0.80 20.35 -8.29
N SER A 131 1.91 21.05 -8.51
CA SER A 131 3.23 20.46 -8.77
C SER A 131 3.75 19.66 -7.57
N GLU A 132 3.60 20.22 -6.38
CA GLU A 132 4.06 19.68 -5.11
C GLU A 132 3.33 18.39 -4.78
N GLY A 133 1.99 18.38 -4.95
CA GLY A 133 1.18 17.19 -4.78
C GLY A 133 1.50 16.09 -5.79
N ALA A 134 1.74 16.45 -7.05
CA ALA A 134 2.15 15.49 -8.07
C ALA A 134 3.52 14.85 -7.76
N GLN A 135 4.48 15.63 -7.27
CA GLN A 135 5.79 15.14 -6.84
C GLN A 135 5.68 14.23 -5.61
N LEU A 136 4.87 14.61 -4.61
CA LEU A 136 4.62 13.77 -3.43
C LEU A 136 4.03 12.43 -3.85
N ARG A 137 3.01 12.43 -4.72
CA ARG A 137 2.42 11.19 -5.25
C ARG A 137 3.46 10.33 -5.96
N ALA A 138 4.27 10.93 -6.83
CA ALA A 138 5.30 10.20 -7.57
C ALA A 138 6.29 9.54 -6.60
N ARG A 139 6.74 10.26 -5.57
CA ARG A 139 7.68 9.74 -4.58
C ARG A 139 7.08 8.65 -3.70
N LEU A 140 5.81 8.79 -3.31
CA LEU A 140 5.08 7.73 -2.61
C LEU A 140 5.01 6.45 -3.46
N GLN A 141 4.65 6.56 -4.74
CA GLN A 141 4.57 5.40 -5.65
C GLN A 141 5.95 4.79 -5.92
N GLU A 142 7.00 5.61 -6.03
CA GLU A 142 8.38 5.13 -6.21
C GLU A 142 8.84 4.30 -5.01
N ILE A 143 8.61 4.79 -3.79
CA ILE A 143 9.00 4.10 -2.55
C ILE A 143 8.17 2.84 -2.34
N THR A 144 6.86 2.92 -2.55
CA THR A 144 5.94 1.83 -2.21
C THR A 144 5.81 0.78 -3.31
N GLY A 145 6.10 1.14 -4.57
CA GLY A 145 5.87 0.26 -5.72
C GLY A 145 4.39 -0.02 -6.02
N VAL A 146 3.45 0.58 -5.27
CA VAL A 146 2.00 0.42 -5.46
C VAL A 146 1.39 1.72 -5.97
N LYS A 147 0.20 1.61 -6.58
CA LYS A 147 -0.55 2.78 -7.02
C LYS A 147 -1.03 3.57 -5.80
N VAL A 148 -0.79 4.89 -5.81
CA VAL A 148 -1.22 5.79 -4.75
C VAL A 148 -2.15 6.85 -5.34
N VAL A 149 -3.39 6.90 -4.84
CA VAL A 149 -4.42 7.82 -5.33
C VAL A 149 -5.01 8.65 -4.19
N ALA A 150 -5.41 9.88 -4.48
CA ALA A 150 -6.27 10.65 -3.59
C ALA A 150 -7.69 10.55 -4.14
N ASN A 151 -8.62 10.00 -3.37
CA ASN A 151 -10.00 9.85 -3.79
C ASN A 151 -10.92 9.94 -2.58
N ILE A 152 -11.65 11.04 -2.48
CA ILE A 152 -12.59 11.27 -1.38
C ILE A 152 -13.95 10.58 -1.56
N ASN A 153 -14.21 10.02 -2.75
CA ASN A 153 -15.50 9.41 -3.09
C ASN A 153 -15.46 7.89 -3.12
N GLN A 154 -14.28 7.27 -2.99
CA GLN A 154 -14.17 5.83 -3.01
C GLN A 154 -14.30 5.29 -1.60
N GLU A 155 -15.41 4.62 -1.29
CA GLU A 155 -15.59 4.05 0.04
C GLU A 155 -14.76 2.76 0.23
N PRO A 156 -14.22 2.51 1.43
CA PRO A 156 -13.67 1.21 1.77
C PRO A 156 -14.78 0.16 1.88
N PHE A 157 -14.42 -1.11 1.71
CA PHE A 157 -15.33 -2.25 1.89
C PHE A 157 -16.50 -2.29 0.89
N GLY A 158 -16.31 -1.70 -0.30
CA GLY A 158 -17.32 -1.76 -1.36
C GLY A 158 -17.77 -3.20 -1.63
N ASN A 159 -19.08 -3.41 -1.67
CA ASN A 159 -19.70 -4.66 -2.14
C ASN A 159 -19.37 -4.93 -3.61
#